data_AF-A0A538FVT1-F1
#
_entry.id   AF-A0A538FVT1-F1
#
_cell.length_a   1.000
_cell.length_b   1.000
_cell.length_c   1.000
_cell.angle_alpha   90.00
_cell.angle_beta   90.00
_cell.angle_gamma   90.00
#
_symmetry.space_group_name_H-M   'P 1'
#
loop_
_entity.id
_entity.type
_entity.pdbx_description
1 polymer ?
#
loop_
_entity_poly.entity_id
_entity_poly.type
_entity_poly.pdbx_seq_one_letter_code
_entity_poly.pdbx_strand_id
1 'polypeptide(L)'
;MTATRLLKAATIFLAAAAWFLAAALLWRTNVPADLHRPRLDASAFFSSAQLHRAARYSSVVRLLFVLAVAVQFAVLATLAALGRRLARGFALGEIGAGVMIGVAASLFVTLATLPVGLASLWWDRRYGISKREYWSYVLGQWGGVAARTATVAIVLAVVMSLARRFPRGWWAIVAPLFVVVGAVFVVVGSLLAPIGTHPIRDRRIAAAVERLKERDGVPHTKVRIDKVSNVTRDVNGETTGVGPTTVVILWDTLFKSHLSDRAIEFVTAHELGHAARRHVLKGFGWGVLFTIPLTFLLAWATRLRGGLHLAEVVPFALLVAFALSLLATPIENVVSRRYESEADWMALQATRDPAAGREAFRSFTRIDLAQANPPEWSYVLLDDHPTVIQRIAMTLAWQARSRTPAGPSPAGS
;
A
#
# COMPACT_ATOMS: atom_id res chain seq x y z
N MET A 1 40.39 -23.11 0.37
CA MET A 1 39.58 -21.88 0.57
C MET A 1 40.14 -21.11 1.76
N THR A 2 40.38 -19.81 1.66
CA THR A 2 40.92 -19.02 2.79
C THR A 2 39.85 -18.79 3.87
N ALA A 3 40.26 -18.72 5.15
CA ALA A 3 39.35 -18.52 6.29
C ALA A 3 38.39 -17.33 6.11
N THR A 4 38.85 -16.25 5.45
CA THR A 4 38.04 -15.07 5.12
C THR A 4 36.93 -15.36 4.11
N ARG A 5 37.14 -16.27 3.16
CA ARG A 5 36.10 -16.68 2.20
C ARG A 5 35.04 -17.54 2.88
N LEU A 6 35.46 -18.43 3.77
CA LEU A 6 34.56 -19.26 4.58
C LEU A 6 33.70 -18.38 5.51
N LEU A 7 34.31 -17.40 6.19
CA LEU A 7 33.59 -16.46 7.05
C LEU A 7 32.56 -15.65 6.25
N LYS A 8 32.93 -15.10 5.08
CA LYS A 8 31.99 -14.37 4.20
C LYS A 8 30.83 -15.24 3.73
N ALA A 9 31.12 -16.47 3.31
CA ALA A 9 30.09 -17.41 2.88
C ALA A 9 29.12 -17.74 4.03
N ALA A 10 29.65 -17.99 5.24
CA ALA A 10 28.84 -18.22 6.43
C ALA A 10 27.98 -17.01 6.79
N THR A 11 28.51 -15.78 6.73
CA THR A 11 27.73 -14.56 7.00
C THR A 11 26.59 -14.38 6.00
N ILE A 12 26.86 -14.58 4.70
CA ILE A 12 25.81 -14.47 3.66
C ILE A 12 24.74 -15.53 3.88
N PHE A 13 25.14 -16.77 4.18
CA PHE A 13 24.21 -17.86 4.46
C PHE A 13 23.32 -17.55 5.67
N LEU A 14 23.91 -17.12 6.79
CA LEU A 14 23.15 -16.75 7.99
C LEU A 14 22.20 -15.58 7.74
N ALA A 15 22.63 -14.56 7.00
CA ALA A 15 21.77 -13.43 6.64
C ALA A 15 20.59 -13.87 5.75
N ALA A 16 20.84 -14.73 4.76
CA ALA A 16 19.80 -15.29 3.92
C ALA A 16 18.81 -16.16 4.73
N ALA A 17 19.33 -17.02 5.61
CA ALA A 17 18.50 -17.85 6.49
C ALA A 17 17.63 -17.00 7.42
N ALA A 18 18.19 -15.95 8.01
CA ALA A 18 17.44 -14.99 8.84
C ALA A 18 16.36 -14.25 8.02
N TRP A 19 16.68 -13.85 6.79
CA TRP A 19 15.73 -13.23 5.88
C TRP A 19 14.56 -14.16 5.56
N PHE A 20 14.83 -15.42 5.19
CA PHE A 20 13.79 -16.41 4.88
C PHE A 20 12.95 -16.76 6.11
N LEU A 21 13.57 -16.88 7.29
CA LEU A 21 12.85 -17.11 8.53
C LEU A 21 11.91 -15.94 8.85
N ALA A 22 12.39 -14.71 8.75
CA ALA A 22 11.57 -13.52 8.97
C ALA A 22 10.41 -13.43 7.95
N ALA A 23 10.70 -13.67 6.66
CA ALA A 23 9.71 -13.72 5.60
C ALA A 23 8.64 -14.80 5.90
N ALA A 24 9.05 -16.00 6.31
CA ALA A 24 8.15 -17.08 6.67
C ALA A 24 7.28 -16.75 7.90
N LEU A 25 7.83 -16.05 8.90
CA LEU A 25 7.07 -15.60 10.07
C LEU A 25 6.04 -14.52 9.70
N LEU A 26 6.44 -13.55 8.88
CA LEU A 26 5.55 -12.49 8.40
C LEU A 26 4.44 -13.06 7.51
N TRP A 27 4.76 -14.06 6.69
CA TRP A 27 3.81 -14.74 5.82
C TRP A 27 2.74 -15.54 6.57
N ARG A 28 2.83 -15.74 7.89
CA ARG A 28 1.81 -16.51 8.63
C ARG A 28 0.48 -15.77 8.71
N THR A 29 -0.59 -16.50 8.41
CA THR A 29 -1.98 -16.04 8.47
C THR A 29 -2.87 -17.06 9.17
N ASN A 30 -4.03 -16.63 9.65
CA ASN A 30 -5.07 -17.48 10.25
C ASN A 30 -6.07 -18.06 9.24
N VAL A 31 -5.95 -17.73 7.95
CA VAL A 31 -6.75 -18.39 6.91
C VAL A 31 -6.37 -19.88 6.89
N PRO A 32 -7.34 -20.82 7.03
CA PRO A 32 -7.04 -22.24 7.02
C PRO A 32 -6.35 -22.66 5.73
N ALA A 33 -5.26 -23.43 5.84
CA ALA A 33 -4.46 -23.85 4.68
C ALA A 33 -5.23 -24.82 3.75
N ASP A 34 -6.20 -25.55 4.30
CA ASP A 34 -7.11 -26.47 3.62
C ASP A 34 -8.37 -25.78 3.08
N LEU A 35 -8.50 -24.45 3.19
CA LEU A 35 -9.68 -23.74 2.74
C LEU A 35 -9.81 -23.75 1.22
N HIS A 36 -10.70 -24.59 0.71
CA HIS A 36 -11.02 -24.63 -0.71
C HIS A 36 -11.99 -23.51 -1.08
N ARG A 37 -11.54 -22.56 -1.91
CA ARG A 37 -12.39 -21.48 -2.43
C ARG A 37 -12.97 -21.87 -3.79
N PRO A 38 -14.30 -21.84 -3.98
CA PRO A 38 -14.89 -22.16 -5.26
C PRO A 38 -14.44 -21.16 -6.33
N ARG A 39 -14.26 -21.64 -7.56
CA ARG A 39 -14.17 -20.75 -8.73
C ARG A 39 -15.58 -20.25 -9.05
N LEU A 40 -15.71 -18.95 -9.22
CA LEU A 40 -16.99 -18.28 -9.42
C LEU A 40 -16.95 -17.47 -10.72
N ASP A 41 -18.07 -17.44 -11.42
CA ASP A 41 -18.29 -16.50 -12.52
C ASP A 41 -18.90 -15.21 -11.97
N ALA A 42 -18.34 -14.07 -12.36
CA ALA A 42 -18.86 -12.76 -11.99
C ALA A 42 -20.29 -12.51 -12.48
N SER A 43 -20.68 -13.14 -13.60
CA SER A 43 -22.03 -13.01 -14.17
C SER A 43 -23.13 -13.52 -13.23
N ALA A 44 -22.80 -14.45 -12.32
CA ALA A 44 -23.73 -14.96 -11.31
C ALA A 44 -24.02 -13.95 -10.19
N PHE A 45 -23.16 -12.94 -10.00
CA PHE A 45 -23.26 -11.98 -8.90
C PHE A 45 -23.55 -10.55 -9.36
N PHE A 46 -23.37 -10.24 -10.64
CA PHE A 46 -23.50 -8.89 -11.16
C PHE A 46 -24.21 -8.91 -12.52
N SER A 47 -25.00 -7.88 -12.79
CA SER A 47 -25.59 -7.73 -14.13
C SER A 47 -24.52 -7.39 -15.16
N SER A 48 -24.76 -7.74 -16.43
CA SER A 48 -23.85 -7.40 -17.54
C SER A 48 -23.59 -5.89 -17.61
N ALA A 49 -24.60 -5.07 -17.31
CA ALA A 49 -24.47 -3.61 -17.26
C ALA A 49 -23.49 -3.15 -16.15
N GLN A 50 -23.54 -3.76 -14.95
CA GLN A 50 -22.60 -3.46 -13.87
C GLN A 50 -21.17 -3.86 -14.26
N LEU A 51 -20.99 -5.07 -14.80
CA LEU A 51 -19.69 -5.57 -15.22
C LEU A 51 -19.08 -4.71 -16.32
N HIS A 52 -19.85 -4.35 -17.35
CA HIS A 52 -19.39 -3.48 -18.44
C HIS A 52 -19.04 -2.09 -17.94
N ARG A 53 -19.84 -1.52 -17.03
CA ARG A 53 -19.57 -0.19 -16.45
C ARG A 53 -18.28 -0.18 -15.65
N ALA A 54 -18.08 -1.16 -14.77
CA ALA A 54 -16.84 -1.29 -13.98
C ALA A 54 -15.63 -1.55 -14.90
N ALA A 55 -15.74 -2.47 -15.86
CA ALA A 55 -14.64 -2.76 -16.80
C ALA A 55 -14.25 -1.52 -17.63
N ARG A 56 -15.23 -0.76 -18.13
CA ARG A 56 -14.96 0.49 -18.87
C ARG A 56 -14.25 1.51 -17.99
N TYR A 57 -14.76 1.73 -16.78
CA TYR A 57 -14.13 2.63 -15.82
C TYR A 57 -12.68 2.23 -15.54
N SER A 58 -12.46 1.00 -15.07
CA SER A 58 -11.13 0.51 -14.69
C SER A 58 -10.16 0.42 -15.87
N SER A 59 -10.64 0.19 -17.11
CA SER A 59 -9.77 0.14 -18.30
C SER A 59 -9.06 1.47 -18.57
N VAL A 60 -9.76 2.59 -18.39
CA VAL A 60 -9.19 3.93 -18.58
C VAL A 60 -8.30 4.30 -17.39
N VAL A 61 -8.70 3.96 -16.15
CA VAL A 61 -7.84 4.15 -14.97
C VAL A 61 -6.50 3.42 -15.16
N ARG A 62 -6.51 2.18 -15.65
CA ARG A 62 -5.30 1.42 -15.97
C ARG A 62 -4.45 2.08 -17.07
N LEU A 63 -5.09 2.57 -18.13
CA LEU A 63 -4.38 3.29 -19.20
C LEU A 63 -3.70 4.54 -18.66
N LEU A 64 -4.39 5.33 -17.83
CA LEU A 64 -3.85 6.53 -17.20
C LEU A 64 -2.71 6.21 -16.23
N PHE A 65 -2.80 5.11 -15.49
CA PHE A 65 -1.67 4.62 -14.68
C PHE A 65 -0.43 4.33 -15.55
N VAL A 66 -0.58 3.55 -16.63
CA VAL A 66 0.53 3.22 -17.52
C VAL A 66 1.13 4.50 -18.14
N LEU A 67 0.27 5.45 -18.52
CA LEU A 67 0.71 6.74 -19.04
C LEU A 67 1.49 7.55 -17.99
N ALA A 68 1.02 7.60 -16.73
CA ALA A 68 1.71 8.29 -15.65
C ALA A 68 3.11 7.68 -15.40
N VAL A 69 3.20 6.35 -15.36
CA VAL A 69 4.48 5.62 -15.24
C VAL A 69 5.40 5.93 -16.41
N ALA A 70 4.88 5.91 -17.64
CA ALA A 70 5.66 6.21 -18.84
C ALA A 70 6.18 7.65 -18.86
N VAL A 71 5.35 8.62 -18.48
CA VAL A 71 5.74 10.03 -18.37
C VAL A 71 6.81 10.22 -17.30
N GLN A 72 6.62 9.64 -16.10
CA GLN A 72 7.60 9.72 -15.03
C GLN A 72 8.93 9.07 -15.44
N PHE A 73 8.90 7.90 -16.07
CA PHE A 73 10.08 7.23 -16.61
C PHE A 73 10.79 8.11 -17.66
N ALA A 74 10.05 8.66 -18.61
CA ALA A 74 10.60 9.51 -19.68
C ALA A 74 11.28 10.77 -19.11
N VAL A 75 10.66 11.43 -18.13
CA VAL A 75 11.25 12.59 -17.45
C VAL A 75 12.53 12.19 -16.73
N LEU A 76 12.51 11.15 -15.90
CA LEU A 76 13.69 10.71 -15.14
C LEU A 76 14.82 10.21 -16.06
N ALA A 77 14.49 9.48 -17.13
CA ALA A 77 15.45 9.02 -18.13
C ALA A 77 16.09 10.20 -18.89
N THR A 78 15.30 11.21 -19.25
CA THR A 78 15.80 12.43 -19.88
C THR A 78 16.74 13.19 -18.95
N LEU A 79 16.36 13.36 -17.68
CA LEU A 79 17.22 14.01 -16.68
C LEU A 79 18.50 13.20 -16.42
N ALA A 80 18.42 11.87 -16.41
CA ALA A 80 19.58 10.97 -16.32
C ALA A 80 20.53 11.13 -17.50
N ALA A 81 20.02 11.25 -18.72
CA ALA A 81 20.84 11.53 -19.90
C ALA A 81 21.50 12.92 -19.84
N LEU A 82 20.82 13.91 -19.25
CA LEU A 82 21.30 15.28 -19.11
C LEU A 82 22.15 15.54 -17.85
N GLY A 83 22.34 14.56 -16.97
CA GLY A 83 22.91 14.73 -15.63
C GLY A 83 24.21 15.54 -15.59
N ARG A 84 25.14 15.27 -16.51
CA ARG A 84 26.44 16.00 -16.61
C ARG A 84 26.30 17.46 -17.03
N ARG A 85 25.27 17.79 -17.82
CA ARG A 85 24.98 19.19 -18.21
C ARG A 85 24.32 19.93 -17.06
N LEU A 86 23.37 19.28 -16.36
CA LEU A 86 22.68 19.85 -15.20
C LEU A 86 23.65 20.12 -14.04
N ALA A 87 24.54 19.17 -13.72
CA ALA A 87 25.48 19.30 -12.62
C ALA A 87 26.43 20.49 -12.80
N ARG A 88 26.85 20.79 -14.04
CA ARG A 88 27.70 21.94 -14.37
C ARG A 88 27.00 23.30 -14.22
N GLY A 89 25.67 23.33 -14.19
CA GLY A 89 24.89 24.55 -14.06
C GLY A 89 24.83 25.12 -12.64
N PHE A 90 25.24 24.36 -11.62
CA PHE A 90 25.13 24.76 -10.22
C PHE A 90 26.51 24.96 -9.58
N ALA A 91 26.81 26.19 -9.14
CA ALA A 91 28.05 26.52 -8.41
C ALA A 91 27.94 26.23 -6.89
N LEU A 92 27.41 25.07 -6.50
CA LEU A 92 27.06 24.72 -5.11
C LEU A 92 27.82 23.50 -4.55
N GLY A 93 28.87 23.06 -5.24
CA GLY A 93 29.56 21.79 -4.97
C GLY A 93 28.66 20.56 -5.22
N GLU A 94 29.21 19.34 -5.16
CA GLU A 94 28.45 18.15 -5.60
C GLU A 94 27.17 17.88 -4.78
N ILE A 95 27.20 18.06 -3.45
CA ILE A 95 26.02 17.79 -2.62
C ILE A 95 24.93 18.83 -2.88
N GLY A 96 25.28 20.12 -2.89
CA GLY A 96 24.32 21.19 -3.16
C GLY A 96 23.73 21.09 -4.56
N ALA A 97 24.57 20.86 -5.57
CA ALA A 97 24.13 20.63 -6.95
C ALA A 97 23.23 19.39 -7.07
N GLY A 98 23.60 18.27 -6.43
CA GLY A 98 22.79 17.06 -6.44
C GLY A 98 21.43 17.22 -5.78
N VAL A 99 21.36 17.93 -4.63
CA VAL A 99 20.10 18.27 -3.97
C VAL A 99 19.23 19.14 -4.87
N MET A 100 19.78 20.19 -5.49
CA MET A 100 19.02 21.07 -6.40
C MET A 100 18.50 20.32 -7.63
N ILE A 101 19.32 19.42 -8.19
CA ILE A 101 18.90 18.53 -9.28
C ILE A 101 17.74 17.63 -8.83
N GLY A 102 17.80 17.05 -7.64
CA GLY A 102 16.73 16.22 -7.10
C GLY A 102 15.42 16.98 -6.85
N VAL A 103 15.52 18.20 -6.31
CA VAL A 103 14.38 19.11 -6.15
C VAL A 103 13.76 19.43 -7.51
N ALA A 104 14.57 19.82 -8.49
CA ALA A 104 14.11 20.10 -9.84
C ALA A 104 13.45 18.87 -10.48
N ALA A 105 14.05 17.69 -10.35
CA ALA A 105 13.48 16.44 -10.84
C ALA A 105 12.11 16.15 -10.20
N SER A 106 11.96 16.35 -8.89
CA SER A 106 10.68 16.14 -8.19
C SER A 106 9.59 17.09 -8.70
N LEU A 107 9.92 18.36 -8.90
CA LEU A 107 9.00 19.36 -9.44
C LEU A 107 8.65 19.08 -10.91
N PHE A 108 9.63 18.74 -11.75
CA PHE A 108 9.38 18.40 -13.15
C PHE A 108 8.50 17.16 -13.31
N VAL A 109 8.74 16.11 -12.53
CA VAL A 109 7.87 14.92 -12.53
C VAL A 109 6.45 15.32 -12.12
N THR A 110 6.29 16.14 -11.07
CA THR A 110 4.97 16.62 -10.62
C THR A 110 4.23 17.39 -11.72
N LEU A 111 4.91 18.33 -12.38
CA LEU A 111 4.33 19.12 -13.46
C LEU A 111 4.01 18.27 -14.69
N ALA A 112 4.89 17.32 -15.04
CA ALA A 112 4.72 16.46 -16.21
C ALA A 112 3.58 15.45 -16.04
N THR A 113 3.34 14.95 -14.83
CA THR A 113 2.23 14.00 -14.56
C THR A 113 0.91 14.68 -14.26
N LEU A 114 0.91 16.00 -13.98
CA LEU A 114 -0.30 16.78 -13.69
C LEU A 114 -1.41 16.63 -14.75
N PRO A 115 -1.14 16.67 -16.08
CA PRO A 115 -2.19 16.46 -17.09
C PRO A 115 -2.84 15.06 -17.01
N VAL A 116 -2.05 14.03 -16.70
CA VAL A 116 -2.56 12.66 -16.52
C VAL A 116 -3.45 12.59 -15.27
N GLY A 117 -3.03 13.24 -14.19
CA GLY A 117 -3.82 13.37 -12.97
C GLY A 117 -5.14 14.11 -13.17
N LEU A 118 -5.15 15.19 -13.95
CA LEU A 118 -6.37 15.92 -14.32
C LEU A 118 -7.31 15.08 -15.19
N ALA A 119 -6.76 14.28 -16.11
CA ALA A 119 -7.54 13.33 -16.90
C ALA A 119 -8.16 12.23 -16.02
N SER A 120 -7.44 11.74 -15.01
CA SER A 120 -7.97 10.81 -14.02
C SER A 120 -9.12 11.44 -13.24
N LEU A 121 -8.94 12.66 -12.72
CA LEU A 121 -10.00 13.37 -11.99
C LEU A 121 -11.23 13.61 -12.87
N TRP A 122 -11.03 13.99 -14.14
CA TRP A 122 -12.13 14.12 -15.09
C TRP A 122 -12.89 12.81 -15.25
N TRP A 123 -12.19 11.68 -15.34
CA TRP A 123 -12.79 10.36 -15.45
C TRP A 123 -13.57 9.97 -14.19
N ASP A 124 -13.00 10.18 -13.01
CA ASP A 124 -13.65 9.90 -11.73
C ASP A 124 -14.94 10.73 -11.58
N ARG A 125 -14.87 12.02 -11.91
CA ARG A 125 -16.04 12.92 -11.90
C ARG A 125 -17.10 12.47 -12.91
N ARG A 126 -16.69 12.04 -14.10
CA ARG A 126 -17.60 11.53 -15.15
C ARG A 126 -18.39 10.30 -14.68
N TYR A 127 -17.78 9.44 -13.87
CA TYR A 127 -18.46 8.28 -13.29
C TYR A 127 -19.16 8.57 -11.96
N GLY A 128 -19.01 9.79 -11.44
CA GLY A 128 -19.59 10.24 -10.18
C GLY A 128 -18.86 9.76 -8.94
N ILE A 129 -17.64 9.21 -9.09
CA ILE A 129 -16.80 8.74 -7.99
C ILE A 129 -16.28 9.93 -7.19
N SER A 130 -15.61 10.87 -7.87
CA SER A 130 -15.07 12.08 -7.25
C SER A 130 -16.03 13.27 -7.40
N LYS A 131 -16.12 14.07 -6.33
CA LYS A 131 -16.80 15.37 -6.28
C LYS A 131 -15.81 16.54 -6.26
N ARG A 132 -14.51 16.25 -6.13
CA ARG A 132 -13.45 17.25 -6.00
C ARG A 132 -13.37 18.14 -7.24
N GLU A 133 -13.26 19.45 -7.02
CA GLU A 133 -13.07 20.43 -8.09
C GLU A 133 -11.65 20.40 -8.66
N TYR A 134 -11.48 20.78 -9.93
CA TYR A 134 -10.16 20.80 -10.58
C TYR A 134 -9.19 21.77 -9.88
N TRP A 135 -9.64 22.96 -9.49
CA TRP A 135 -8.79 23.92 -8.78
C TRP A 135 -8.38 23.42 -7.38
N SER A 136 -9.33 22.81 -6.65
CA SER A 136 -9.02 22.17 -5.37
C SER A 136 -8.00 21.04 -5.53
N TYR A 137 -8.06 20.26 -6.62
CA TYR A 137 -7.07 19.24 -6.92
C TYR A 137 -5.69 19.84 -7.24
N VAL A 138 -5.63 20.83 -8.14
CA VAL A 138 -4.36 21.44 -8.57
C VAL A 138 -3.67 22.17 -7.43
N LEU A 139 -4.41 22.99 -6.67
CA LEU A 139 -3.87 23.81 -5.60
C LEU A 139 -3.67 23.01 -4.31
N GLY A 140 -4.58 22.10 -4.00
CA GLY A 140 -4.57 21.32 -2.76
C GLY A 140 -3.42 20.33 -2.64
N GLN A 141 -2.80 19.92 -3.75
CA GLN A 141 -1.68 18.97 -3.72
C GLN A 141 -0.34 19.61 -3.31
N TRP A 142 -0.20 20.94 -3.36
CA TRP A 142 1.11 21.60 -3.20
C TRP A 142 1.70 21.46 -1.80
N GLY A 143 0.88 21.31 -0.76
CA GLY A 143 1.38 20.95 0.58
C GLY A 143 2.10 19.59 0.57
N GLY A 144 1.52 18.60 -0.11
CA GLY A 144 2.14 17.28 -0.29
C GLY A 144 3.36 17.31 -1.23
N VAL A 145 3.33 18.14 -2.28
CA VAL A 145 4.49 18.35 -3.17
C VAL A 145 5.65 18.99 -2.40
N ALA A 146 5.38 20.00 -1.58
CA ALA A 146 6.40 20.65 -0.75
C ALA A 146 7.01 19.67 0.24
N ALA A 147 6.19 18.89 0.96
CA ALA A 147 6.67 17.87 1.88
C ALA A 147 7.54 16.82 1.17
N ARG A 148 7.08 16.27 0.04
CA ARG A 148 7.84 15.29 -0.76
C ARG A 148 9.16 15.85 -1.27
N THR A 149 9.14 17.09 -1.78
CA THR A 149 10.33 17.77 -2.30
C THR A 149 11.35 18.01 -1.20
N ALA A 150 10.90 18.45 -0.02
CA ALA A 150 11.74 18.61 1.16
C ALA A 150 12.34 17.27 1.61
N THR A 151 11.55 16.19 1.63
CA THR A 151 12.06 14.84 1.92
C THR A 151 13.13 14.41 0.92
N VAL A 152 12.91 14.60 -0.39
CA VAL A 152 13.92 14.29 -1.42
C VAL A 152 15.20 15.09 -1.19
N ALA A 153 15.10 16.38 -0.90
CA ALA A 153 16.26 17.23 -0.63
C ALA A 153 17.06 16.73 0.59
N ILE A 154 16.38 16.45 1.71
CA ILE A 154 17.00 15.96 2.95
C ILE A 154 17.65 14.59 2.71
N VAL A 155 16.92 13.66 2.09
CA VAL A 155 17.42 12.31 1.79
C VAL A 155 18.65 12.37 0.89
N LEU A 156 18.63 13.18 -0.17
CA LEU A 156 19.80 13.33 -1.04
C LEU A 156 20.97 13.96 -0.30
N ALA A 157 20.75 15.00 0.51
CA ALA A 157 21.83 15.61 1.29
C ALA A 157 22.52 14.57 2.21
N VAL A 158 21.74 13.77 2.94
CA VAL A 158 22.25 12.72 3.83
C VAL A 158 22.95 11.62 3.05
N VAL A 159 22.29 11.05 2.03
CA VAL A 159 22.80 9.91 1.26
C VAL A 159 24.05 10.29 0.49
N MET A 160 24.08 11.46 -0.16
CA MET A 160 25.27 11.93 -0.88
C MET A 160 26.44 12.20 0.07
N SER A 161 26.18 12.76 1.26
CA SER A 161 27.21 12.98 2.28
C SER A 161 27.82 11.65 2.76
N LEU A 162 26.97 10.65 3.03
CA LEU A 162 27.43 9.32 3.41
C LEU A 162 28.12 8.59 2.26
N ALA A 163 27.64 8.73 1.02
CA ALA A 163 28.28 8.19 -0.17
C ALA A 163 29.65 8.81 -0.43
N ARG A 164 29.84 10.09 -0.09
CA ARG A 164 31.16 10.74 -0.17
C ARG A 164 32.11 10.18 0.88
N ARG A 165 31.66 9.99 2.11
CA ARG A 165 32.49 9.48 3.21
C ARG A 165 32.77 7.98 3.12
N PHE A 166 31.82 7.20 2.60
CA PHE A 166 31.84 5.75 2.50
C PHE A 166 31.39 5.26 1.10
N PRO A 167 32.17 5.51 0.02
CA PRO A 167 31.74 5.26 -1.37
C PRO A 167 31.28 3.83 -1.67
N ARG A 168 31.82 2.83 -0.96
CA ARG A 168 31.45 1.41 -1.14
C ARG A 168 30.45 0.88 -0.12
N GLY A 169 30.21 1.60 0.98
CA GLY A 169 29.52 1.08 2.17
C GLY A 169 28.36 1.93 2.69
N TRP A 170 28.07 3.08 2.07
CA TRP A 170 27.02 3.99 2.55
C TRP A 170 25.65 3.33 2.70
N TRP A 171 25.32 2.35 1.83
CA TRP A 171 24.04 1.63 1.86
C TRP A 171 23.82 0.86 3.16
N ALA A 172 24.90 0.36 3.78
CA ALA A 172 24.83 -0.38 5.04
C ALA A 172 24.49 0.53 6.23
N ILE A 173 24.71 1.85 6.09
CA ILE A 173 24.33 2.88 7.07
C ILE A 173 22.95 3.44 6.75
N VAL A 174 22.70 3.72 5.46
CA VAL A 174 21.45 4.34 4.99
C VAL A 174 20.25 3.39 5.11
N ALA A 175 20.41 2.09 4.85
CA ALA A 175 19.29 1.17 4.94
C ALA A 175 18.70 1.07 6.36
N PRO A 176 19.49 0.89 7.45
CA PRO A 176 18.97 1.01 8.81
C PRO A 176 18.37 2.39 9.13
N LEU A 177 18.96 3.47 8.61
CA LEU A 177 18.41 4.82 8.81
C LEU A 177 17.01 4.94 8.18
N PHE A 178 16.80 4.43 6.97
CA PHE A 178 15.49 4.39 6.33
C PHE A 178 14.49 3.54 7.10
N VAL A 179 14.92 2.42 7.70
CA VAL A 179 14.07 1.63 8.59
C VAL A 179 13.62 2.44 9.81
N VAL A 180 14.54 3.15 10.46
CA VAL A 180 14.21 4.01 11.61
C VAL A 180 13.26 5.13 11.21
N VAL A 181 13.54 5.82 10.10
CA VAL A 181 12.66 6.88 9.58
C VAL A 181 11.28 6.33 9.23
N GLY A 182 11.21 5.16 8.60
CA GLY A 182 9.95 4.46 8.31
C GLY A 182 9.16 4.13 9.58
N ALA A 183 9.83 3.66 10.63
CA ALA A 183 9.20 3.41 11.92
C ALA A 183 8.62 4.70 12.53
N VAL A 184 9.36 5.81 12.46
CA VAL A 184 8.88 7.12 12.89
C VAL A 184 7.64 7.52 12.10
N PHE A 185 7.63 7.34 10.78
CA PHE A 185 6.44 7.64 9.96
C PHE A 185 5.23 6.78 10.33
N VAL A 186 5.41 5.48 10.60
CA VAL A 186 4.31 4.61 11.05
C VAL A 186 3.71 5.11 12.37
N VAL A 187 4.57 5.46 13.34
CA VAL A 187 4.12 5.95 14.65
C VAL A 187 3.47 7.33 14.53
N VAL A 188 4.17 8.31 13.94
CA VAL A 188 3.67 9.69 13.79
C VAL A 188 2.39 9.71 12.96
N GLY A 189 2.34 8.96 11.85
CA GLY A 189 1.14 8.83 11.03
C GLY A 189 -0.07 8.36 11.85
N SER A 190 0.11 7.34 12.68
CA SER A 190 -0.97 6.84 13.55
C SER A 190 -1.41 7.81 14.64
N LEU A 191 -0.52 8.67 15.12
CA LEU A 191 -0.86 9.73 16.09
C LEU A 191 -1.62 10.88 15.43
N LEU A 192 -1.33 11.17 14.16
CA LEU A 192 -1.99 12.23 13.40
C LEU A 192 -3.31 11.76 12.77
N ALA A 193 -3.47 10.46 12.48
CA ALA A 193 -4.63 9.91 11.80
C ALA A 193 -5.99 10.29 12.43
N PRO A 194 -6.15 10.40 13.77
CA PRO A 194 -7.41 10.85 14.37
C PRO A 194 -7.74 12.34 14.15
N ILE A 195 -6.82 13.18 13.69
CA ILE A 195 -7.05 14.61 13.49
C ILE A 195 -8.09 14.81 12.38
N GLY A 196 -9.08 15.67 12.61
CA GLY A 196 -10.16 15.93 11.64
C GLY A 196 -11.27 14.87 11.60
N THR A 197 -11.05 13.70 12.21
CA THR A 197 -12.08 12.66 12.36
C THR A 197 -13.00 12.94 13.56
N HIS A 198 -14.09 12.19 13.71
CA HIS A 198 -14.99 12.26 14.88
C HIS A 198 -15.36 10.86 15.39
N PRO A 199 -15.82 10.69 16.65
CA PRO A 199 -16.25 9.38 17.14
C PRO A 199 -17.55 8.92 16.45
N ILE A 200 -17.86 7.63 16.58
CA ILE A 200 -19.16 7.07 16.19
C ILE A 200 -20.24 7.66 17.10
N ARG A 201 -21.23 8.34 16.51
CA ARG A 201 -22.32 8.99 17.26
C ARG A 201 -23.52 8.08 17.50
N ASP A 202 -23.78 7.16 16.56
CA ASP A 202 -24.87 6.21 16.68
C ASP A 202 -24.56 5.16 17.77
N ARG A 203 -25.42 5.09 18.78
CA ARG A 203 -25.22 4.20 19.94
C ARG A 203 -25.29 2.72 19.58
N ARG A 204 -26.12 2.34 18.61
CA ARG A 204 -26.27 0.95 18.18
C ARG A 204 -25.02 0.49 17.44
N ILE A 205 -24.49 1.32 16.54
CA ILE A 205 -23.25 1.04 15.81
C ILE A 205 -22.07 1.01 16.79
N ALA A 206 -21.97 2.00 17.69
CA ALA A 206 -20.91 2.03 18.71
C ALA A 206 -20.91 0.76 19.57
N ALA A 207 -22.09 0.31 20.03
CA ALA A 207 -22.20 -0.93 20.78
C ALA A 207 -21.80 -2.18 19.96
N ALA A 208 -22.10 -2.21 18.66
CA ALA A 208 -21.65 -3.29 17.78
C ALA A 208 -20.13 -3.30 17.61
N VAL A 209 -19.52 -2.13 17.44
CA VAL A 209 -18.07 -1.98 17.35
C VAL A 209 -17.38 -2.45 18.62
N GLU A 210 -17.87 -2.09 19.81
CA GLU A 210 -17.27 -2.54 21.07
C GLU A 210 -17.36 -4.07 21.23
N ARG A 211 -18.48 -4.69 20.88
CA ARG A 211 -18.57 -6.17 20.86
C ARG A 211 -17.56 -6.81 19.91
N LEU A 212 -17.35 -6.23 18.74
CA LEU A 212 -16.36 -6.73 17.78
C LEU A 212 -14.93 -6.58 18.33
N LYS A 213 -14.62 -5.44 18.95
CA LYS A 213 -13.30 -5.20 19.56
C LYS A 213 -12.99 -6.18 20.68
N GLU A 214 -13.95 -6.44 21.57
CA GLU A 214 -13.80 -7.43 22.65
C GLU A 214 -13.54 -8.82 22.08
N ARG A 215 -14.35 -9.21 21.08
CA ARG A 215 -14.25 -10.50 20.43
C ARG A 215 -12.88 -10.71 19.78
N ASP A 216 -12.39 -9.72 19.04
CA ASP A 216 -11.15 -9.83 18.27
C ASP A 216 -9.90 -9.51 19.12
N GLY A 217 -10.06 -9.24 20.42
CA GLY A 217 -8.97 -9.02 21.36
C GLY A 217 -8.27 -7.67 21.18
N VAL A 218 -9.00 -6.65 20.72
CA VAL A 218 -8.50 -5.29 20.45
C VAL A 218 -9.29 -4.19 21.19
N PRO A 219 -9.51 -4.31 22.51
CA PRO A 219 -10.40 -3.41 23.28
C PRO A 219 -9.94 -1.94 23.29
N HIS A 220 -8.63 -1.69 23.13
CA HIS A 220 -8.05 -0.35 23.15
C HIS A 220 -7.98 0.33 21.78
N THR A 221 -8.33 -0.37 20.69
CA THR A 221 -8.31 0.21 19.35
C THR A 221 -9.37 1.30 19.24
N LYS A 222 -8.95 2.50 18.80
CA LYS A 222 -9.86 3.62 18.58
C LYS A 222 -10.57 3.42 17.25
N VAL A 223 -11.88 3.64 17.20
CA VAL A 223 -12.65 3.64 15.96
C VAL A 223 -13.22 5.04 15.73
N ARG A 224 -12.92 5.61 14.56
CA ARG A 224 -13.22 6.98 14.18
C ARG A 224 -13.93 7.02 12.84
N ILE A 225 -14.64 8.10 12.58
CA ILE A 225 -15.29 8.36 11.30
C ILE A 225 -14.64 9.58 10.67
N ASP A 226 -14.25 9.46 9.40
CA ASP A 226 -13.80 10.58 8.58
C ASP A 226 -14.90 11.05 7.62
N LYS A 227 -15.02 12.37 7.46
CA LYS A 227 -16.03 13.00 6.61
C LYS A 227 -15.44 13.25 5.22
N VAL A 228 -15.61 12.27 4.35
CA VAL A 228 -15.08 12.30 2.97
C VAL A 228 -16.18 12.40 1.91
N SER A 229 -17.46 12.29 2.30
CA SER A 229 -18.61 12.30 1.37
C SER A 229 -18.79 13.60 0.57
N ASN A 230 -18.10 14.68 0.95
CA ASN A 230 -18.00 15.92 0.16
C ASN A 230 -16.96 15.81 -0.98
N VAL A 231 -16.06 14.82 -0.94
CA VAL A 231 -14.96 14.64 -1.88
C VAL A 231 -15.15 13.38 -2.74
N THR A 232 -15.65 12.28 -2.18
CA THR A 232 -15.87 11.02 -2.91
C THR A 232 -17.21 10.35 -2.54
N ARG A 233 -17.63 9.38 -3.35
CA ARG A 233 -18.71 8.43 -3.04
C ARG A 233 -18.20 7.05 -2.64
N ASP A 234 -16.91 6.80 -2.79
CA ASP A 234 -16.30 5.51 -2.50
C ASP A 234 -16.57 5.08 -1.06
N VAL A 235 -16.78 3.79 -0.86
CA VAL A 235 -16.95 3.20 0.46
C VAL A 235 -15.62 2.62 0.91
N ASN A 236 -15.12 3.07 2.08
CA ASN A 236 -13.83 2.60 2.56
C ASN A 236 -13.72 2.61 4.10
N GLY A 237 -12.72 1.88 4.58
CA GLY A 237 -12.20 1.92 5.93
C GLY A 237 -10.68 1.77 5.85
N GLU A 238 -9.98 2.22 6.89
CA GLU A 238 -8.55 1.98 6.99
C GLU A 238 -8.13 1.74 8.43
N THR A 239 -7.08 0.94 8.58
CA THR A 239 -6.45 0.65 9.86
C THR A 239 -4.99 1.09 9.82
N THR A 240 -4.59 1.90 10.80
CA THR A 240 -3.21 2.37 10.92
C THR A 240 -2.72 2.32 12.36
N GLY A 241 -1.40 2.38 12.54
CA GLY A 241 -0.73 2.32 13.84
C GLY A 241 -0.34 0.93 14.30
N VAL A 242 0.34 0.90 15.45
CA VAL A 242 0.89 -0.32 16.05
C VAL A 242 0.66 -0.29 17.55
N GLY A 243 0.07 -1.37 18.07
CA GLY A 243 -0.16 -1.51 19.51
C GLY A 243 -1.08 -0.40 20.04
N PRO A 244 -0.68 0.37 21.08
CA PRO A 244 -1.54 1.39 21.69
C PRO A 244 -1.94 2.55 20.76
N THR A 245 -1.22 2.78 19.66
CA THR A 245 -1.54 3.86 18.71
C THR A 245 -2.47 3.42 17.59
N THR A 246 -2.95 2.17 17.61
CA THR A 246 -3.81 1.63 16.56
C THR A 246 -5.15 2.34 16.51
N VAL A 247 -5.52 2.79 15.31
CA VAL A 247 -6.78 3.46 15.00
C VAL A 247 -7.39 2.89 13.72
N VAL A 248 -8.68 2.63 13.78
CA VAL A 248 -9.54 2.32 12.63
C VAL A 248 -10.31 3.58 12.26
N ILE A 249 -10.28 3.96 10.99
CA ILE A 249 -11.01 5.09 10.43
C ILE A 249 -11.99 4.55 9.41
N LEU A 250 -13.29 4.77 9.64
CA LEU A 250 -14.35 4.43 8.70
C LEU A 250 -14.78 5.68 7.95
N TRP A 251 -15.00 5.59 6.64
CA TRP A 251 -15.50 6.72 5.87
C TRP A 251 -16.99 6.93 6.08
N ASP A 252 -17.44 8.18 6.18
CA ASP A 252 -18.86 8.50 6.37
C ASP A 252 -19.75 8.06 5.19
N THR A 253 -19.15 7.82 4.03
CA THR A 253 -19.78 7.22 2.84
C THR A 253 -20.25 5.78 3.09
N LEU A 254 -19.58 5.01 3.95
CA LEU A 254 -20.00 3.66 4.37
C LEU A 254 -21.44 3.69 4.88
N PHE A 255 -21.77 4.68 5.72
CA PHE A 255 -23.10 4.84 6.33
C PHE A 255 -24.12 5.51 5.40
N LYS A 256 -23.67 6.15 4.31
CA LYS A 256 -24.52 6.85 3.33
C LYS A 256 -24.78 6.03 2.06
N SER A 257 -24.21 4.83 1.96
CA SER A 257 -24.18 4.01 0.75
C SER A 257 -25.32 3.00 0.63
N HIS A 258 -26.31 3.07 1.52
CA HIS A 258 -27.43 2.11 1.62
C HIS A 258 -26.98 0.65 1.84
N LEU A 259 -25.86 0.46 2.56
CA LEU A 259 -25.48 -0.83 3.10
C LEU A 259 -26.31 -1.15 4.34
N SER A 260 -26.62 -2.43 4.54
CA SER A 260 -27.22 -2.90 5.79
C SER A 260 -26.26 -2.68 6.97
N ASP A 261 -26.81 -2.52 8.18
CA ASP A 261 -26.00 -2.42 9.39
C ASP A 261 -25.07 -3.63 9.56
N ARG A 262 -25.50 -4.81 9.10
CA ARG A 262 -24.69 -6.03 9.11
C ARG A 262 -23.50 -5.96 8.16
N ALA A 263 -23.67 -5.39 6.97
CA ALA A 263 -22.57 -5.17 6.03
C ALA A 263 -21.58 -4.12 6.57
N ILE A 264 -22.07 -3.08 7.26
CA ILE A 264 -21.24 -2.10 7.96
C ILE A 264 -20.46 -2.75 9.12
N GLU A 265 -21.12 -3.59 9.92
CA GLU A 265 -20.48 -4.41 10.96
C GLU A 265 -19.39 -5.32 10.35
N PHE A 266 -19.63 -5.91 9.19
CA PHE A 266 -18.65 -6.73 8.48
C PHE A 266 -17.41 -5.94 8.04
N VAL A 267 -17.59 -4.77 7.41
CA VAL A 267 -16.46 -3.90 7.01
C VAL A 267 -15.69 -3.45 8.26
N THR A 268 -16.39 -3.10 9.34
CA THR A 268 -15.74 -2.74 10.60
C THR A 268 -14.94 -3.90 11.20
N ALA A 269 -15.49 -5.11 11.15
CA ALA A 269 -14.80 -6.32 11.62
C ALA A 269 -13.57 -6.66 10.75
N HIS A 270 -13.62 -6.38 9.45
CA HIS A 270 -12.47 -6.51 8.56
C HIS A 270 -11.32 -5.58 8.99
N GLU A 271 -11.61 -4.29 9.22
CA GLU A 271 -10.62 -3.33 9.73
C GLU A 271 -10.07 -3.73 11.11
N LEU A 272 -10.93 -4.14 12.04
CA LEU A 272 -10.50 -4.66 13.34
C LEU A 272 -9.65 -5.94 13.19
N GLY A 273 -9.89 -6.74 12.16
CA GLY A 273 -9.05 -7.86 11.76
C GLY A 273 -7.61 -7.44 11.45
N HIS A 274 -7.40 -6.33 10.73
CA HIS A 274 -6.06 -5.77 10.52
C HIS A 274 -5.37 -5.39 11.82
N ALA A 275 -6.10 -4.76 12.74
CA ALA A 275 -5.60 -4.41 14.06
C ALA A 275 -5.22 -5.66 14.88
N ALA A 276 -6.13 -6.64 14.96
CA ALA A 276 -5.95 -7.87 15.73
C ALA A 276 -4.76 -8.71 15.23
N ARG A 277 -4.54 -8.72 13.92
CA ARG A 277 -3.47 -9.47 13.25
C ARG A 277 -2.19 -8.66 13.03
N ARG A 278 -2.17 -7.41 13.49
CA ARG A 278 -1.03 -6.47 13.42
C ARG A 278 -0.50 -6.32 11.99
N HIS A 279 -1.40 -6.26 11.00
CA HIS A 279 -1.02 -6.22 9.59
C HIS A 279 -0.14 -5.02 9.25
N VAL A 280 -0.34 -3.85 9.89
CA VAL A 280 0.53 -2.68 9.73
C VAL A 280 1.96 -2.97 10.18
N LEU A 281 2.14 -3.61 11.34
CA LEU A 281 3.46 -3.99 11.84
C LEU A 281 4.11 -5.07 10.96
N LYS A 282 3.35 -6.05 10.50
CA LYS A 282 3.86 -7.07 9.58
C LYS A 282 4.25 -6.47 8.23
N GLY A 283 3.46 -5.53 7.71
CA GLY A 283 3.76 -4.76 6.50
C GLY A 283 5.05 -3.96 6.65
N PHE A 284 5.22 -3.28 7.79
CA PHE A 284 6.50 -2.64 8.13
C PHE A 284 7.66 -3.64 8.15
N GLY A 285 7.46 -4.83 8.72
CA GLY A 285 8.45 -5.92 8.68
C GLY A 285 8.87 -6.33 7.28
N TRP A 286 7.94 -6.44 6.33
CA TRP A 286 8.27 -6.66 4.91
C TRP A 286 9.05 -5.49 4.32
N GLY A 287 8.66 -4.25 4.65
CA GLY A 287 9.43 -3.05 4.30
C GLY A 287 10.89 -3.14 4.76
N VAL A 288 11.14 -3.60 5.99
CA VAL A 288 12.51 -3.83 6.49
C VAL A 288 13.26 -4.87 5.65
N LEU A 289 12.61 -6.01 5.34
CA LEU A 289 13.21 -7.08 4.55
C LEU A 289 13.60 -6.63 3.14
N PHE A 290 12.84 -5.72 2.52
CA PHE A 290 13.13 -5.23 1.17
C PHE A 290 14.02 -3.99 1.14
N THR A 291 13.99 -3.13 2.17
CA THR A 291 14.79 -1.89 2.20
C THR A 291 16.28 -2.15 2.04
N ILE A 292 16.81 -3.19 2.69
CA ILE A 292 18.23 -3.54 2.64
C ILE A 292 18.68 -3.94 1.22
N PRO A 293 18.10 -5.00 0.58
CA PRO A 293 18.52 -5.38 -0.76
C PRO A 293 18.24 -4.29 -1.80
N LEU A 294 17.14 -3.54 -1.70
CA LEU A 294 16.85 -2.45 -2.65
C LEU A 294 17.86 -1.30 -2.53
N THR A 295 18.25 -0.91 -1.32
CA THR A 295 19.28 0.13 -1.11
C THR A 295 20.65 -0.36 -1.59
N PHE A 296 20.97 -1.65 -1.41
CA PHE A 296 22.18 -2.25 -1.97
C PHE A 296 22.19 -2.21 -3.50
N LEU A 297 21.08 -2.59 -4.17
CA LEU A 297 20.97 -2.54 -5.63
C LEU A 297 21.11 -1.10 -6.16
N LEU A 298 20.53 -0.12 -5.47
CA LEU A 298 20.72 1.30 -5.79
C LEU A 298 22.19 1.72 -5.68
N ALA A 299 22.87 1.32 -4.60
CA ALA A 299 24.29 1.61 -4.42
C ALA A 299 25.17 0.91 -5.46
N TRP A 300 24.83 -0.33 -5.81
CA TRP A 300 25.52 -1.07 -6.85
C TRP A 300 25.37 -0.38 -8.21
N ALA A 301 24.14 -0.02 -8.61
CA ALA A 301 23.87 0.62 -9.89
C ALA A 301 24.52 2.00 -10.00
N THR A 302 24.40 2.85 -8.98
CA THR A 302 25.00 4.20 -8.99
C THR A 302 26.53 4.16 -9.04
N ARG A 303 27.16 3.16 -8.42
CA ARG A 303 28.62 2.95 -8.51
C ARG A 303 29.10 2.63 -9.92
N LEU A 304 28.28 1.98 -10.76
CA LEU A 304 28.61 1.78 -12.18
C LEU A 304 28.73 3.10 -12.96
N ARG A 305 28.25 4.21 -12.37
CA ARG A 305 28.34 5.58 -12.91
C ARG A 305 29.28 6.48 -12.11
N GLY A 306 30.18 5.92 -11.29
CA GLY A 306 31.12 6.68 -10.45
C GLY A 306 30.66 6.88 -9.01
N GLY A 307 29.37 6.72 -8.73
CA GLY A 307 28.80 6.71 -7.38
C GLY A 307 27.93 7.93 -7.05
N LEU A 308 27.03 7.74 -6.09
CA LEU A 308 26.00 8.72 -5.74
C LEU A 308 26.52 10.00 -5.06
N HIS A 309 27.82 10.09 -4.75
CA HIS A 309 28.42 11.32 -4.21
C HIS A 309 28.64 12.41 -5.28
N LEU A 310 28.50 12.06 -6.57
CA LEU A 310 28.58 12.95 -7.71
C LEU A 310 27.18 13.47 -8.08
N ALA A 311 27.02 14.78 -8.23
CA ALA A 311 25.76 15.42 -8.58
C ALA A 311 25.18 14.90 -9.89
N GLU A 312 26.04 14.64 -10.89
CA GLU A 312 25.63 14.16 -12.20
C GLU A 312 24.99 12.76 -12.18
N VAL A 313 25.19 11.98 -11.10
CA VAL A 313 24.63 10.64 -10.93
C VAL A 313 23.25 10.67 -10.28
N VAL A 314 22.85 11.78 -9.64
CA VAL A 314 21.57 11.89 -8.90
C VAL A 314 20.35 11.58 -9.77
N PRO A 315 20.18 12.12 -10.99
CA PRO A 315 19.01 11.77 -11.81
C PRO A 315 18.95 10.28 -12.18
N PHE A 316 20.10 9.67 -12.44
CA PHE A 316 20.18 8.22 -12.68
C PHE A 316 19.80 7.43 -11.43
N ALA A 317 20.22 7.88 -10.24
CA ALA A 317 19.83 7.26 -8.98
C ALA A 317 18.32 7.32 -8.73
N LEU A 318 17.68 8.47 -9.04
CA LEU A 318 16.22 8.62 -8.96
C LEU A 318 15.50 7.70 -9.95
N LEU A 319 16.01 7.57 -11.18
CA LEU A 319 15.49 6.63 -12.17
C LEU A 319 15.59 5.18 -11.69
N VAL A 320 16.75 4.78 -11.16
CA VAL A 320 16.97 3.43 -10.61
C VAL A 320 16.05 3.18 -9.42
N ALA A 321 15.92 4.15 -8.50
CA ALA A 321 15.02 4.03 -7.35
C ALA A 321 13.56 3.84 -7.80
N PHE A 322 13.11 4.61 -8.80
CA PHE A 322 11.79 4.45 -9.40
C PHE A 322 11.58 3.09 -10.07
N ALA A 323 12.58 2.59 -10.82
CA ALA A 323 12.50 1.27 -11.44
C ALA A 323 12.46 0.16 -10.39
N LEU A 324 13.29 0.25 -9.34
CA LEU A 324 13.31 -0.71 -8.25
C LEU A 324 11.98 -0.72 -7.48
N SER A 325 11.36 0.45 -7.22
CA SER A 325 10.05 0.50 -6.58
C SER A 325 8.96 -0.16 -7.44
N LEU A 326 8.96 0.09 -8.76
CA LEU A 326 8.00 -0.52 -9.67
C LEU A 326 8.15 -2.04 -9.75
N LEU A 327 9.39 -2.55 -9.68
CA LEU A 327 9.67 -3.98 -9.65
C LEU A 327 9.29 -4.65 -8.33
N ALA A 328 9.26 -3.90 -7.23
CA ALA A 328 8.84 -4.40 -5.92
C ALA A 328 7.30 -4.53 -5.79
N THR A 329 6.55 -3.71 -6.53
CA THR A 329 5.09 -3.60 -6.42
C THR A 329 4.34 -4.95 -6.50
N PRO A 330 4.64 -5.88 -7.43
CA PRO A 330 3.93 -7.16 -7.47
C PRO A 330 4.09 -8.00 -6.20
N ILE A 331 5.27 -7.93 -5.56
CA ILE A 331 5.55 -8.66 -4.32
C ILE A 331 4.79 -8.03 -3.16
N GLU A 332 4.79 -6.70 -3.08
CA GLU A 332 4.01 -5.94 -2.09
C GLU A 332 2.51 -6.25 -2.21
N ASN A 333 1.97 -6.26 -3.43
CA ASN A 333 0.57 -6.60 -3.67
C ASN A 333 0.25 -8.04 -3.26
N VAL A 334 1.13 -9.00 -3.51
CA VAL A 334 0.95 -10.40 -3.06
C VAL A 334 0.85 -10.49 -1.53
N VAL A 335 1.71 -9.75 -0.82
CA VAL A 335 1.67 -9.66 0.65
C VAL A 335 0.38 -9.00 1.11
N SER A 336 -0.01 -7.89 0.49
CA SER A 336 -1.24 -7.17 0.81
C SER A 336 -2.46 -8.08 0.67
N ARG A 337 -2.65 -8.69 -0.50
CA ARG A 337 -3.78 -9.61 -0.79
C ARG A 337 -3.89 -10.77 0.19
N ARG A 338 -2.75 -11.22 0.72
CA ARG A 338 -2.70 -12.26 1.74
C ARG A 338 -3.24 -11.77 3.08
N TYR A 339 -2.88 -10.57 3.51
CA TYR A 339 -3.42 -9.96 4.73
C TYR A 339 -4.87 -9.53 4.58
N GLU A 340 -5.27 -9.05 3.41
CA GLU A 340 -6.68 -8.81 3.06
C GLU A 340 -7.53 -10.08 3.17
N SER A 341 -7.02 -11.21 2.66
CA SER A 341 -7.69 -12.50 2.80
C SER A 341 -7.79 -12.94 4.28
N GLU A 342 -6.78 -12.63 5.11
CA GLU A 342 -6.81 -12.89 6.54
C GLU A 342 -7.83 -11.99 7.25
N ALA A 343 -7.92 -10.72 6.88
CA ALA A 343 -8.91 -9.79 7.42
C ALA A 343 -10.34 -10.16 7.03
N ASP A 344 -10.59 -10.56 5.78
CA ASP A 344 -11.88 -11.11 5.35
C ASP A 344 -12.28 -12.35 6.15
N TRP A 345 -11.31 -13.26 6.38
CA TRP A 345 -11.54 -14.45 7.19
C TRP A 345 -11.87 -14.09 8.64
N MET A 346 -11.11 -13.17 9.24
CA MET A 346 -11.37 -12.67 10.59
C MET A 346 -12.75 -12.01 10.69
N ALA A 347 -13.17 -11.20 9.71
CA ALA A 347 -14.48 -10.57 9.66
C ALA A 347 -15.62 -11.59 9.57
N LEU A 348 -15.46 -12.64 8.75
CA LEU A 348 -16.43 -13.73 8.65
C LEU A 348 -16.53 -14.51 9.95
N GLN A 349 -15.40 -14.78 10.60
CA GLN A 349 -15.40 -15.33 11.94
C GLN A 349 -16.20 -14.38 12.85
N ALA A 350 -15.78 -13.10 12.95
CA ALA A 350 -16.27 -12.02 13.82
C ALA A 350 -17.77 -11.75 13.75
N THR A 351 -18.33 -11.78 12.55
CA THR A 351 -19.75 -11.48 12.31
C THR A 351 -20.61 -12.73 12.23
N ARG A 352 -20.03 -13.87 11.83
CA ARG A 352 -20.75 -15.09 11.45
C ARG A 352 -21.85 -14.85 10.40
N ASP A 353 -21.68 -13.82 9.57
CA ASP A 353 -22.67 -13.42 8.57
C ASP A 353 -22.03 -13.34 7.17
N PRO A 354 -21.95 -14.47 6.45
CA PRO A 354 -21.38 -14.48 5.10
C PRO A 354 -22.28 -13.75 4.09
N ALA A 355 -23.57 -13.52 4.38
CA ALA A 355 -24.45 -12.76 3.50
C ALA A 355 -24.12 -11.27 3.56
N ALA A 356 -23.89 -10.73 4.76
CA ALA A 356 -23.41 -9.36 4.97
C ALA A 356 -22.06 -9.11 4.28
N GLY A 357 -21.12 -10.06 4.37
CA GLY A 357 -19.85 -9.97 3.64
C GLY A 357 -20.03 -9.90 2.12
N ARG A 358 -20.94 -10.71 1.56
CA ARG A 358 -21.26 -10.64 0.11
C ARG A 358 -21.92 -9.33 -0.27
N GLU A 359 -22.78 -8.78 0.58
CA GLU A 359 -23.39 -7.46 0.34
C GLU A 359 -22.30 -6.37 0.27
N ALA A 360 -21.39 -6.35 1.24
CA ALA A 360 -20.25 -5.42 1.27
C ALA A 360 -19.39 -5.55 0.00
N PHE A 361 -18.97 -6.77 -0.38
CA PHE A 361 -18.13 -6.97 -1.57
C PHE A 361 -18.84 -6.61 -2.86
N ARG A 362 -20.14 -6.92 -3.01
CA ARG A 362 -20.91 -6.49 -4.18
C ARG A 362 -21.03 -4.97 -4.27
N SER A 363 -21.01 -4.28 -3.13
CA SER A 363 -21.08 -2.83 -3.09
C SER A 363 -19.85 -2.16 -3.72
N PHE A 364 -18.64 -2.74 -3.60
CA PHE A 364 -17.42 -2.20 -4.21
C PHE A 364 -17.50 -2.15 -5.75
N THR A 365 -18.05 -3.18 -6.40
CA THR A 365 -18.28 -3.12 -7.85
C THR A 365 -19.43 -2.17 -8.22
N ARG A 366 -20.45 -2.04 -7.37
CA ARG A 366 -21.62 -1.22 -7.64
C ARG A 366 -21.36 0.28 -7.45
N ILE A 367 -20.57 0.63 -6.43
CA ILE A 367 -20.37 2.01 -5.96
C ILE A 367 -19.01 2.52 -6.45
N ASP A 368 -17.94 1.82 -6.07
CA ASP A 368 -16.55 2.23 -6.35
C ASP A 368 -16.09 1.82 -7.76
N LEU A 369 -16.94 1.06 -8.47
CA LEU A 369 -16.69 0.52 -9.80
C LEU A 369 -15.46 -0.38 -9.88
N ALA A 370 -15.12 -1.04 -8.77
CA ALA A 370 -14.09 -2.07 -8.73
C ALA A 370 -14.43 -3.20 -9.71
N GLN A 371 -13.52 -3.50 -10.64
CA GLN A 371 -13.73 -4.57 -11.61
C GLN A 371 -13.73 -5.92 -10.89
N ALA A 372 -14.83 -6.66 -11.01
CA ALA A 372 -15.04 -7.87 -10.21
C ALA A 372 -14.03 -8.99 -10.50
N ASN A 373 -13.58 -9.09 -11.76
CA ASN A 373 -12.53 -9.99 -12.23
C ASN A 373 -11.67 -9.25 -13.29
N PRO A 374 -10.60 -8.55 -12.88
CA PRO A 374 -9.72 -7.82 -13.77
C PRO A 374 -8.76 -8.73 -14.55
N PRO A 375 -8.15 -8.26 -15.66
CA PRO A 375 -7.09 -9.00 -16.35
C PRO A 375 -5.91 -9.32 -15.41
N GLU A 376 -5.27 -10.47 -15.63
CA GLU A 376 -4.22 -10.98 -14.74
C GLU A 376 -3.05 -10.01 -14.58
N TRP A 377 -2.60 -9.36 -15.66
CA TRP A 377 -1.47 -8.43 -15.60
C TRP A 377 -1.74 -7.26 -14.65
N SER A 378 -2.97 -6.71 -14.66
CA SER A 378 -3.32 -5.59 -13.79
C SER A 378 -3.56 -6.07 -12.37
N TYR A 379 -4.11 -7.26 -12.19
CA TYR A 379 -4.25 -7.87 -10.88
C TYR A 379 -2.89 -8.09 -10.20
N VAL A 380 -1.90 -8.56 -10.94
CA VAL A 380 -0.55 -8.77 -10.41
C VAL A 380 0.13 -7.44 -10.08
N LEU A 381 0.06 -6.46 -10.99
CA LEU A 381 0.83 -5.22 -10.88
C LEU A 381 0.15 -4.13 -10.03
N LEU A 382 -1.18 -4.03 -10.02
CA LEU A 382 -1.90 -2.86 -9.51
C LEU A 382 -2.80 -3.16 -8.31
N ASP A 383 -3.35 -4.37 -8.22
CA ASP A 383 -4.39 -4.64 -7.22
C ASP A 383 -3.76 -5.15 -5.91
N ASP A 384 -3.82 -4.34 -4.87
CA ASP A 384 -3.40 -4.68 -3.50
C ASP A 384 -4.43 -5.53 -2.74
N HIS A 385 -5.64 -5.68 -3.28
CA HIS A 385 -6.72 -6.52 -2.74
C HIS A 385 -7.00 -7.76 -3.61
N PRO A 386 -7.49 -8.87 -3.02
CA PRO A 386 -8.07 -9.96 -3.80
C PRO A 386 -9.24 -9.42 -4.63
N THR A 387 -9.46 -10.00 -5.80
CA THR A 387 -10.59 -9.60 -6.66
C THR A 387 -11.90 -9.72 -5.90
N VAL A 388 -12.90 -8.91 -6.25
CA VAL A 388 -14.23 -8.96 -5.60
C VAL A 388 -14.80 -10.39 -5.64
N ILE A 389 -14.57 -11.12 -6.74
CA ILE A 389 -15.02 -12.51 -6.87
C ILE A 389 -14.25 -13.47 -5.95
N GLN A 390 -12.95 -13.29 -5.76
CA GLN A 390 -12.18 -14.07 -4.77
C GLN A 390 -12.66 -13.81 -3.34
N ARG A 391 -13.05 -12.56 -3.03
CA ARG A 391 -13.61 -12.19 -1.72
C ARG A 391 -15.02 -12.79 -1.51
N ILE A 392 -15.88 -12.76 -2.52
CA ILE A 392 -17.17 -13.47 -2.49
C ILE A 392 -16.97 -14.98 -2.31
N ALA A 393 -16.00 -15.58 -3.01
CA ALA A 393 -15.66 -17.00 -2.84
C ALA A 393 -15.21 -17.35 -1.41
N MET A 394 -14.51 -16.44 -0.73
CA MET A 394 -14.16 -16.59 0.70
C MET A 394 -15.42 -16.74 1.56
N THR A 395 -16.46 -15.92 1.33
CA THR A 395 -17.71 -16.01 2.11
C THR A 395 -18.42 -17.36 1.93
N LEU A 396 -18.41 -17.91 0.71
CA LEU A 396 -19.04 -19.19 0.40
C LEU A 396 -18.24 -20.35 0.99
N ALA A 397 -16.91 -20.29 0.89
CA ALA A 397 -16.01 -21.28 1.49
C ALA A 397 -16.16 -21.33 3.01
N TRP A 398 -16.21 -20.17 3.67
CA TRP A 398 -16.51 -20.08 5.10
C TRP A 398 -17.86 -20.70 5.43
N GLN A 399 -18.92 -20.32 4.69
CA GLN A 399 -20.27 -20.84 4.92
C GLN A 399 -20.36 -22.37 4.77
N ALA A 400 -19.69 -22.95 3.78
CA ALA A 400 -19.63 -24.39 3.57
C ALA A 400 -18.89 -25.08 4.73
N ARG A 401 -17.75 -24.52 5.16
CA ARG A 401 -16.96 -25.05 6.29
C ARG A 401 -17.76 -24.99 7.60
N SER A 402 -18.45 -23.90 7.89
CA SER A 402 -19.23 -23.73 9.12
C SER A 402 -20.47 -24.63 9.20
N ARG A 403 -20.95 -25.16 8.07
CA ARG A 403 -22.06 -26.12 8.01
C ARG A 403 -21.63 -27.57 8.17
N THR A 404 -20.35 -27.86 7.99
CA THR A 404 -19.80 -29.21 8.19
C THR A 404 -19.59 -29.39 9.70
N PRO A 405 -20.26 -30.35 10.37
CA PRO A 405 -19.98 -30.63 11.78
C PRO A 405 -18.49 -30.90 11.94
N ALA A 406 -17.85 -30.33 12.97
CA ALA A 406 -16.52 -30.77 13.33
C ALA A 406 -16.60 -32.28 13.56
N GLY A 407 -15.91 -33.07 12.72
CA GLY A 407 -15.71 -34.49 13.01
C GLY A 407 -15.10 -34.62 14.42
N PRO A 408 -15.34 -35.74 15.13
CA PRO A 408 -14.82 -35.92 16.47
C PRO A 408 -13.33 -35.57 16.48
N SER A 409 -12.93 -34.64 17.35
CA SER A 409 -11.52 -34.38 17.64
C SER A 409 -10.84 -35.74 17.84
N PRO A 410 -9.64 -35.99 17.28
CA PRO A 410 -8.88 -37.15 17.66
C PRO A 410 -8.69 -37.05 19.18
N ALA A 411 -9.33 -37.97 19.90
CA ALA A 411 -9.05 -38.15 21.30
C ALA A 411 -7.55 -38.39 21.43
N GLY A 412 -6.94 -37.81 22.46
CA GLY A 412 -5.50 -37.80 22.62
C GLY A 412 -4.86 -39.17 22.46
N SER A 413 -3.68 -39.14 21.85
CA SER A 413 -2.61 -40.13 22.01
C SER A 413 -1.29 -39.40 21.90
#